data_AF-A0A833GYW2-F1
#
_entry.id   AF-A0A833GYW2-F1
#
_cell.length_a   1.000
_cell.length_b   1.000
_cell.length_c   1.000
_cell.angle_alpha   90.00
_cell.angle_beta   90.00
_cell.angle_gamma   90.00
#
_symmetry.space_group_name_H-M   'P 1'
#
loop_
_entity.id
_entity.type
_entity.pdbx_description
1 polymer ?
#
loop_
_entity_poly.entity_id
_entity_poly.type
_entity_poly.pdbx_seq_one_letter_code
_entity_poly.pdbx_strand_id
1 'polypeptide(L)'
;MFFPPSDSTTVTAFKVGGTVTGLGTGDTVTLRLNDDPTTDELVDSNTGFQFERSVNEGAQFKVAVESASGTSCMASDNYGTVTGTSVTAVKVVCSDTTYALRVNVTGMEAGNSFVVQNNGGDDLTVSANGVSTFTTQVPAGAGYYVVVKTQPTGGDAQTCNATGINTGTMSAITTINIACGPSYYSISGNYSGLAGSGLKIRLNNTGEVLDFSVPGDSAADTFAFSQRVVAGTNYAVVVSQQPSNLNQTCTVTNGNGTISANVTNVAIACVTKEYTVSGSVTGLAGAEVITVQLNGGSDQLLSTSTTSFSWNVTDGTVYSVSVVANPTGKTCSVTNGSGTIAGANKTNVSISCAANQYTVGGSVNGLCSGQTITIRNNGGSNTIVSGATPTFTFPSQNYQSNYAVTVYSQPSNVSCTVTNGTGTLGAANVNNVVINCTGCASCNGDGSLTVAWTASRSYDVNDASGGGHKVYYRASSGVTEANSTVVDVPNTTSKTTTTIPGLNKGCTYYVKVKGYSAINPTGGALSSEVSRAIP
;
A
#
# COMPACT_ATOMS: atom_id res chain seq x y z
N MET A 1 1.72 -42.20 -55.04
CA MET A 1 1.77 -40.80 -54.59
C MET A 1 1.31 -39.94 -55.76
N PHE A 2 0.01 -39.62 -55.79
CA PHE A 2 -0.53 -38.66 -56.76
C PHE A 2 -0.36 -37.28 -56.14
N PHE A 3 0.40 -36.39 -56.79
CA PHE A 3 0.35 -34.96 -56.47
C PHE A 3 -0.97 -34.40 -57.04
N PRO A 4 -1.75 -33.62 -56.27
CA PRO A 4 -2.87 -32.88 -56.85
C PRO A 4 -2.31 -31.77 -57.76
N PRO A 5 -3.00 -31.41 -58.86
CA PRO A 5 -2.64 -30.23 -59.62
C PRO A 5 -2.86 -29.00 -58.72
N SER A 6 -1.90 -28.11 -58.69
CA SER A 6 -2.03 -26.80 -58.07
C SER A 6 -3.23 -26.07 -58.67
N ASP A 7 -4.12 -25.63 -57.78
CA ASP A 7 -5.32 -24.85 -58.07
C ASP A 7 -4.95 -23.62 -58.93
N SER A 8 -5.36 -23.66 -60.20
CA SER A 8 -5.28 -22.55 -61.13
C SER A 8 -6.44 -21.61 -60.81
N THR A 9 -6.21 -20.65 -59.92
CA THR A 9 -7.12 -19.51 -59.79
C THR A 9 -7.20 -18.81 -61.14
N THR A 10 -8.33 -18.96 -61.84
CA THR A 10 -8.59 -18.24 -63.10
C THR A 10 -8.68 -16.75 -62.78
N VAL A 11 -7.59 -16.02 -62.97
CA VAL A 11 -7.59 -14.56 -62.87
C VAL A 11 -8.42 -14.03 -64.04
N THR A 12 -9.54 -13.38 -63.75
CA THR A 12 -10.38 -12.73 -64.77
C THR A 12 -9.58 -11.61 -65.42
N ALA A 13 -9.50 -11.60 -66.76
CA ALA A 13 -8.76 -10.60 -67.52
C ALA A 13 -9.65 -9.95 -68.58
N PHE A 14 -9.47 -8.66 -68.81
CA PHE A 14 -10.31 -7.84 -69.68
C PHE A 14 -9.49 -7.11 -70.74
N LYS A 15 -10.12 -6.83 -71.88
CA LYS A 15 -9.46 -6.12 -73.00
C LYS A 15 -9.39 -4.62 -72.69
N VAL A 16 -8.36 -3.96 -73.23
CA VAL A 16 -8.20 -2.49 -73.17
C VAL A 16 -8.27 -1.93 -74.58
N GLY A 17 -9.03 -0.87 -74.79
CA GLY A 17 -9.27 -0.26 -76.09
C GLY A 17 -9.90 1.12 -75.96
N GLY A 18 -10.23 1.69 -77.11
CA GLY A 18 -10.62 3.09 -77.21
C GLY A 18 -10.93 3.53 -78.62
N THR A 19 -10.85 4.83 -78.86
CA THR A 19 -11.08 5.44 -80.19
C THR A 19 -9.94 6.36 -80.59
N VAL A 20 -9.57 6.32 -81.87
CA VAL A 20 -8.67 7.28 -82.51
C VAL A 20 -9.48 8.28 -83.33
N THR A 21 -9.18 9.57 -83.19
CA THR A 21 -9.85 10.67 -83.92
C THR A 21 -8.84 11.73 -84.37
N GLY A 22 -9.14 12.43 -85.46
CA GLY A 22 -8.31 13.51 -86.00
C GLY A 22 -7.05 13.05 -86.77
N LEU A 23 -6.92 11.76 -87.07
CA LEU A 23 -5.82 11.22 -87.88
C LEU A 23 -5.98 11.64 -89.35
N GLY A 24 -4.92 12.15 -89.97
CA GLY A 24 -4.89 12.57 -91.36
C GLY A 24 -4.98 11.41 -92.36
N THR A 25 -5.26 11.71 -93.62
CA THR A 25 -5.35 10.66 -94.66
C THR A 25 -3.95 10.13 -94.99
N GLY A 26 -3.71 8.85 -94.71
CA GLY A 26 -2.40 8.21 -94.89
C GLY A 26 -1.48 8.30 -93.67
N ASP A 27 -1.94 8.94 -92.60
CA ASP A 27 -1.24 8.98 -91.32
C ASP A 27 -1.53 7.71 -90.51
N THR A 28 -0.60 7.36 -89.61
CA THR A 28 -0.71 6.21 -88.73
C THR A 28 -0.30 6.60 -87.32
N VAL A 29 -0.86 5.93 -86.32
CA VAL A 29 -0.46 6.06 -84.91
C VAL A 29 -0.22 4.66 -84.33
N THR A 30 0.91 4.49 -83.65
CA THR A 30 1.22 3.25 -82.91
C THR A 30 0.91 3.46 -81.43
N LEU A 31 0.05 2.60 -80.89
CA LEU A 31 -0.36 2.61 -79.49
C LEU A 31 0.28 1.44 -78.76
N ARG A 32 0.72 1.63 -77.52
CA ARG A 32 1.33 0.58 -76.68
C ARG A 32 0.60 0.40 -75.37
N LEU A 33 0.42 -0.84 -74.94
CA LEU A 33 -0.17 -1.19 -73.65
C LEU A 33 0.91 -1.54 -72.62
N ASN A 34 0.84 -0.92 -71.45
CA ASN A 34 1.66 -1.21 -70.27
C ASN A 34 3.18 -1.18 -70.50
N ASP A 35 3.64 -0.26 -71.36
CA ASP A 35 5.05 -0.09 -71.74
C ASP A 35 5.68 -1.38 -72.33
N ASP A 36 4.86 -2.30 -72.85
CA ASP A 36 5.31 -3.55 -73.45
C ASP A 36 5.30 -3.48 -74.99
N PRO A 37 6.46 -3.46 -75.67
CA PRO A 37 6.54 -3.32 -77.12
C PRO A 37 5.92 -4.48 -77.90
N THR A 38 5.64 -5.62 -77.24
CA THR A 38 4.94 -6.74 -77.88
C THR A 38 3.43 -6.51 -78.03
N THR A 39 2.93 -5.41 -77.46
CA THR A 39 1.51 -5.03 -77.50
C THR A 39 1.22 -3.89 -78.47
N ASP A 40 2.20 -3.48 -79.27
CA ASP A 40 2.06 -2.35 -80.18
C ASP A 40 0.93 -2.60 -81.20
N GLU A 41 -0.02 -1.67 -81.24
CA GLU A 41 -1.18 -1.68 -82.13
C GLU A 41 -1.07 -0.50 -83.09
N LEU A 42 -0.99 -0.78 -84.40
CA LEU A 42 -0.94 0.25 -85.44
C LEU A 42 -2.37 0.61 -85.89
N VAL A 43 -2.73 1.88 -85.79
CA VAL A 43 -4.03 2.40 -86.23
C VAL A 43 -3.82 3.39 -87.37
N ASP A 44 -4.51 3.17 -88.49
CA ASP A 44 -4.35 3.92 -89.76
C ASP A 44 -5.63 4.67 -90.18
N SER A 45 -6.67 4.66 -89.34
CA SER A 45 -7.94 5.31 -89.60
C SER A 45 -8.64 5.78 -88.32
N ASN A 46 -9.61 6.68 -88.46
CA ASN A 46 -10.36 7.26 -87.34
C ASN A 46 -11.45 6.30 -86.82
N THR A 47 -11.03 5.20 -86.18
CA THR A 47 -11.89 4.11 -85.72
C THR A 47 -11.68 3.76 -84.24
N GLY A 48 -12.46 2.80 -83.74
CA GLY A 48 -12.14 2.13 -82.48
C GLY A 48 -10.89 1.24 -82.62
N PHE A 49 -10.17 1.06 -81.51
CA PHE A 49 -9.05 0.11 -81.39
C PHE A 49 -9.21 -0.73 -80.12
N GLN A 50 -8.61 -1.92 -80.10
CA GLN A 50 -8.57 -2.79 -78.92
C GLN A 50 -7.29 -3.63 -78.95
N PHE A 51 -6.55 -3.63 -77.85
CA PHE A 51 -5.35 -4.46 -77.73
C PHE A 51 -5.70 -5.94 -77.64
N GLU A 52 -4.92 -6.78 -78.33
CA GLU A 52 -5.10 -8.23 -78.24
C GLU A 52 -4.71 -8.81 -76.87
N ARG A 53 -3.81 -8.14 -76.15
CA ARG A 53 -3.45 -8.55 -74.79
C ARG A 53 -4.49 -8.07 -73.77
N SER A 54 -5.02 -8.99 -72.97
CA SER A 54 -5.88 -8.65 -71.84
C SER A 54 -5.07 -8.25 -70.59
N VAL A 55 -5.66 -7.42 -69.74
CA VAL A 55 -5.13 -6.98 -68.45
C VAL A 55 -6.00 -7.57 -67.33
N ASN A 56 -5.36 -8.11 -66.30
CA ASN A 56 -6.04 -8.75 -65.17
C ASN A 56 -6.89 -7.74 -64.39
N GLU A 57 -8.01 -8.20 -63.84
CA GLU A 57 -8.82 -7.41 -62.91
C GLU A 57 -7.98 -6.91 -61.72
N GLY A 58 -8.16 -5.65 -61.33
CA GLY A 58 -7.39 -5.01 -60.28
C GLY A 58 -5.96 -4.60 -60.68
N ALA A 59 -5.46 -5.02 -61.85
CA ALA A 59 -4.20 -4.52 -62.39
C ALA A 59 -4.39 -3.15 -63.06
N GLN A 60 -3.31 -2.37 -63.09
CA GLN A 60 -3.29 -1.11 -63.80
C GLN A 60 -3.10 -1.32 -65.30
N PHE A 61 -3.76 -0.48 -66.10
CA PHE A 61 -3.48 -0.34 -67.52
C PHE A 61 -2.90 1.06 -67.79
N LYS A 62 -2.08 1.15 -68.85
CA LYS A 62 -1.54 2.38 -69.42
C LYS A 62 -1.46 2.23 -70.94
N VAL A 63 -2.02 3.17 -71.68
CA VAL A 63 -1.96 3.24 -73.14
C VAL A 63 -1.11 4.45 -73.52
N ALA A 64 0.01 4.21 -74.20
CA ALA A 64 0.92 5.24 -74.67
C ALA A 64 0.83 5.40 -76.19
N VAL A 65 1.04 6.63 -76.67
CA VAL A 65 1.28 6.89 -78.10
C VAL A 65 2.79 6.79 -78.31
N GLU A 66 3.24 5.77 -79.04
CA GLU A 66 4.67 5.50 -79.26
C GLU A 66 5.23 6.28 -80.44
N SER A 67 4.46 6.33 -81.52
CA SER A 67 4.80 7.12 -82.69
C SER A 67 3.54 7.51 -83.44
N ALA A 68 3.59 8.65 -84.10
CA ALA A 68 2.57 9.11 -85.04
C ALA A 68 3.27 9.66 -86.28
N SER A 69 2.77 9.32 -87.47
CA SER A 69 3.26 9.87 -88.72
C SER A 69 2.37 11.02 -89.17
N GLY A 70 2.96 12.11 -89.68
CA GLY A 70 2.23 13.23 -90.30
C GLY A 70 1.56 14.21 -89.32
N THR A 71 1.05 13.73 -88.19
CA THR A 71 0.31 14.54 -87.21
C THR A 71 0.73 14.24 -85.76
N SER A 72 0.38 15.11 -84.81
CA SER A 72 0.64 14.89 -83.38
C SER A 72 -0.57 14.24 -82.72
N CYS A 73 -0.36 13.14 -81.99
CA CYS A 73 -1.42 12.39 -81.31
C CYS A 73 -1.15 12.32 -79.81
N MET A 74 -2.22 12.41 -79.01
CA MET A 74 -2.14 12.22 -77.56
C MET A 74 -3.30 11.39 -77.06
N ALA A 75 -2.99 10.46 -76.14
CA ALA A 75 -3.98 9.67 -75.44
C ALA A 75 -4.43 10.37 -74.15
N SER A 76 -5.73 10.33 -73.87
CA SER A 76 -6.37 10.71 -72.61
C SER A 76 -7.25 9.57 -72.10
N ASP A 77 -7.63 9.61 -70.82
CA ASP A 77 -8.28 8.47 -70.13
C ASP A 77 -7.49 7.16 -70.32
N ASN A 78 -6.17 7.32 -70.46
CA ASN A 78 -5.26 6.33 -71.00
C ASN A 78 -4.55 5.54 -69.91
N TYR A 79 -4.89 5.74 -68.65
CA TYR A 79 -4.40 4.94 -67.54
C TYR A 79 -5.48 4.79 -66.47
N GLY A 80 -5.41 3.70 -65.70
CA GLY A 80 -6.39 3.41 -64.66
C GLY A 80 -6.29 1.98 -64.18
N THR A 81 -7.28 1.53 -63.42
CA THR A 81 -7.40 0.15 -62.94
C THR A 81 -8.53 -0.55 -63.69
N VAL A 82 -8.32 -1.81 -64.08
CA VAL A 82 -9.37 -2.62 -64.69
C VAL A 82 -10.37 -3.09 -63.62
N THR A 83 -11.65 -2.72 -63.74
CA THR A 83 -12.70 -2.97 -62.73
C THR A 83 -13.82 -3.86 -63.26
N GLY A 84 -13.53 -5.16 -63.47
CA GLY A 84 -14.57 -6.16 -63.79
C GLY A 84 -15.20 -6.06 -65.19
N THR A 85 -14.76 -5.13 -66.05
CA THR A 85 -15.20 -4.98 -67.45
C THR A 85 -14.07 -4.49 -68.35
N SER A 86 -14.15 -4.78 -69.66
CA SER A 86 -13.21 -4.26 -70.66
C SER A 86 -13.22 -2.74 -70.72
N VAL A 87 -12.04 -2.15 -70.81
CA VAL A 87 -11.84 -0.69 -70.89
C VAL A 87 -12.03 -0.27 -72.35
N THR A 88 -12.98 0.63 -72.60
CA THR A 88 -13.24 1.20 -73.94
C THR A 88 -13.18 2.73 -73.95
N ALA A 89 -12.77 3.33 -72.83
CA ALA A 89 -12.83 4.77 -72.61
C ALA A 89 -11.59 5.54 -73.09
N VAL A 90 -10.52 4.84 -73.49
CA VAL A 90 -9.28 5.50 -73.94
C VAL A 90 -9.57 6.32 -75.18
N LYS A 91 -9.17 7.59 -75.17
CA LYS A 91 -9.33 8.49 -76.32
C LYS A 91 -7.97 8.89 -76.84
N VAL A 92 -7.75 8.69 -78.12
CA VAL A 92 -6.56 9.18 -78.83
C VAL A 92 -7.03 10.26 -79.79
N VAL A 93 -6.51 11.48 -79.61
CA VAL A 93 -6.86 12.62 -80.44
C VAL A 93 -5.60 13.11 -81.13
N CYS A 94 -5.68 13.24 -82.45
CA CYS A 94 -4.62 13.68 -83.32
C CYS A 94 -4.96 15.04 -83.94
N SER A 95 -3.97 15.91 -84.12
CA SER A 95 -4.12 17.21 -84.78
C SER A 95 -2.77 17.79 -85.19
N ASP A 96 -2.75 18.49 -86.33
CA ASP A 96 -1.59 19.27 -86.80
C ASP A 96 -1.42 20.57 -86.01
N THR A 97 -2.47 21.01 -85.32
CA THR A 97 -2.42 22.16 -84.41
C THR A 97 -2.19 21.66 -83.00
N THR A 98 -1.12 22.12 -82.36
CA THR A 98 -0.78 21.78 -80.98
C THR A 98 -0.70 23.02 -80.11
N TYR A 99 -0.97 22.86 -78.82
CA TYR A 99 -0.89 23.92 -77.82
C TYR A 99 0.04 23.53 -76.68
N ALA A 100 0.77 24.51 -76.15
CA ALA A 100 1.61 24.31 -74.97
C ALA A 100 0.74 24.13 -73.71
N LEU A 101 0.98 23.04 -72.98
CA LEU A 101 0.49 22.84 -71.62
C LEU A 101 1.56 23.29 -70.63
N ARG A 102 1.16 24.12 -69.66
CA ARG A 102 2.06 24.74 -68.70
C ARG A 102 1.61 24.44 -67.27
N VAL A 103 2.54 24.51 -66.34
CA VAL A 103 2.26 24.58 -64.91
C VAL A 103 2.85 25.86 -64.33
N ASN A 104 2.09 26.55 -63.48
CA ASN A 104 2.56 27.72 -62.74
C ASN A 104 2.66 27.36 -61.26
N VAL A 105 3.89 27.34 -60.74
CA VAL A 105 4.20 26.82 -59.41
C VAL A 105 4.44 27.97 -58.46
N THR A 106 3.77 27.95 -57.30
CA THR A 106 3.95 28.94 -56.24
C THR A 106 4.22 28.26 -54.91
N GLY A 107 4.95 28.93 -54.01
CA GLY A 107 5.20 28.47 -52.64
C GLY A 107 6.22 27.35 -52.47
N MET A 108 6.92 26.94 -53.54
CA MET A 108 8.00 25.96 -53.46
C MET A 108 9.26 26.58 -52.86
N GLU A 109 9.90 25.90 -51.92
CA GLU A 109 11.16 26.31 -51.30
C GLU A 109 12.37 26.14 -52.24
N ALA A 110 13.41 26.95 -52.01
CA ALA A 110 14.63 26.92 -52.81
C ALA A 110 15.40 25.61 -52.59
N GLY A 111 15.88 24.99 -53.67
CA GLY A 111 16.63 23.74 -53.62
C GLY A 111 15.77 22.47 -53.73
N ASN A 112 14.44 22.62 -53.73
CA ASN A 112 13.51 21.52 -53.90
C ASN A 112 13.25 21.20 -55.38
N SER A 113 12.89 19.95 -55.66
CA SER A 113 12.37 19.55 -56.97
C SER A 113 11.29 18.49 -56.82
N PHE A 114 10.30 18.51 -57.71
CA PHE A 114 9.21 17.54 -57.77
C PHE A 114 8.79 17.29 -59.22
N VAL A 115 8.00 16.24 -59.48
CA VAL A 115 7.57 15.86 -60.83
C VAL A 115 6.06 15.98 -60.93
N VAL A 116 5.59 16.68 -61.97
CA VAL A 116 4.20 16.63 -62.41
C VAL A 116 4.11 15.78 -63.66
N GLN A 117 2.98 15.09 -63.81
CA GLN A 117 2.76 14.18 -64.92
C GLN A 117 1.45 14.54 -65.61
N ASN A 118 1.49 14.64 -66.93
CA ASN A 118 0.32 14.75 -67.79
C ASN A 118 -0.01 13.37 -68.39
N ASN A 119 -1.29 12.99 -68.33
CA ASN A 119 -1.85 11.79 -68.97
C ASN A 119 -1.03 10.50 -68.75
N GLY A 120 -0.45 10.32 -67.55
CA GLY A 120 0.23 9.08 -67.17
C GLY A 120 1.59 8.81 -67.83
N GLY A 121 2.13 9.72 -68.66
CA GLY A 121 3.36 9.46 -69.43
C GLY A 121 4.27 10.65 -69.71
N ASP A 122 3.74 11.88 -69.74
CA ASP A 122 4.51 13.09 -70.02
C ASP A 122 4.90 13.75 -68.69
N ASP A 123 6.12 13.46 -68.22
CA ASP A 123 6.65 13.94 -66.95
C ASP A 123 7.39 15.28 -67.13
N LEU A 124 7.12 16.23 -66.23
CA LEU A 124 7.82 17.51 -66.14
C LEU A 124 8.39 17.67 -64.73
N THR A 125 9.72 17.70 -64.65
CA THR A 125 10.43 18.04 -63.41
C THR A 125 10.40 19.55 -63.19
N VAL A 126 9.94 19.97 -62.02
CA VAL A 126 9.89 21.37 -61.58
C VAL A 126 10.94 21.58 -60.49
N SER A 127 11.79 22.61 -60.64
CA SER A 127 12.87 22.93 -59.70
C SER A 127 12.89 24.39 -59.24
N ALA A 128 11.93 25.23 -59.66
CA ALA A 128 11.74 26.58 -59.14
C ALA A 128 10.25 27.01 -59.22
N ASN A 129 9.89 28.06 -58.48
CA ASN A 129 8.61 28.76 -58.65
C ASN A 129 8.52 29.44 -60.02
N GLY A 130 7.31 29.65 -60.50
CA GLY A 130 7.01 30.26 -61.78
C GLY A 130 6.44 29.27 -62.80
N VAL A 131 6.42 29.69 -64.07
CA VAL A 131 5.81 28.91 -65.15
C VAL A 131 6.82 27.95 -65.77
N SER A 132 6.52 26.65 -65.71
CA SER A 132 7.21 25.60 -66.46
C SER A 132 6.29 25.05 -67.55
N THR A 133 6.85 24.57 -68.65
CA THR A 133 6.08 24.10 -69.82
C THR A 133 6.44 22.65 -70.07
N PHE A 134 5.44 21.78 -70.28
CA PHE A 134 5.68 20.42 -70.73
C PHE A 134 6.33 20.48 -72.12
N THR A 135 7.34 19.64 -72.36
CA THR A 135 8.04 19.61 -73.66
C THR A 135 7.13 19.08 -74.76
N THR A 136 6.27 18.12 -74.43
CA THR A 136 5.29 17.55 -75.35
C THR A 136 4.12 18.51 -75.50
N GLN A 137 3.89 19.02 -76.71
CA GLN A 137 2.71 19.84 -76.97
C GLN A 137 1.47 18.96 -77.09
N VAL A 138 0.32 19.49 -76.69
CA VAL A 138 -0.95 18.74 -76.69
C VAL A 138 -1.74 19.09 -77.95
N PRO A 139 -2.21 18.12 -78.75
CA PRO A 139 -3.03 18.37 -79.93
C PRO A 139 -4.33 19.12 -79.61
N ALA A 140 -4.78 19.98 -80.51
CA ALA A 140 -6.04 20.68 -80.40
C ALA A 140 -7.20 19.68 -80.32
N GLY A 141 -8.06 19.81 -79.32
CA GLY A 141 -9.14 18.87 -79.03
C GLY A 141 -8.75 17.65 -78.19
N ALA A 142 -7.46 17.44 -77.90
CA ALA A 142 -7.02 16.35 -77.02
C ALA A 142 -7.25 16.68 -75.53
N GLY A 143 -7.51 15.65 -74.74
CA GLY A 143 -7.64 15.77 -73.29
C GLY A 143 -6.29 15.89 -72.58
N TYR A 144 -6.24 16.62 -71.47
CA TYR A 144 -5.12 16.65 -70.54
C TYR A 144 -5.59 16.32 -69.12
N TYR A 145 -4.70 15.76 -68.32
CA TYR A 145 -4.89 15.55 -66.89
C TYR A 145 -3.54 15.60 -66.18
N VAL A 146 -3.32 16.68 -65.43
CA VAL A 146 -2.06 16.94 -64.74
C VAL A 146 -2.19 16.56 -63.27
N VAL A 147 -1.30 15.69 -62.82
CA VAL A 147 -1.17 15.26 -61.42
C VAL A 147 0.24 15.53 -60.90
N VAL A 148 0.36 15.73 -59.60
CA VAL A 148 1.67 15.74 -58.93
C VAL A 148 2.09 14.28 -58.74
N LYS A 149 3.09 13.83 -59.49
CA LYS A 149 3.59 12.44 -59.49
C LYS A 149 4.50 12.17 -58.31
N THR A 150 5.41 13.09 -58.04
CA THR A 150 6.27 13.05 -56.84
C THR A 150 6.16 14.37 -56.10
N GLN A 151 6.25 14.32 -54.78
CA GLN A 151 6.32 15.51 -53.93
C GLN A 151 7.77 16.01 -53.85
N PRO A 152 8.00 17.29 -53.48
CA PRO A 152 9.33 17.85 -53.28
C PRO A 152 10.25 16.94 -52.45
N THR A 153 11.42 16.60 -53.01
CA THR A 153 12.49 15.90 -52.29
C THR A 153 13.68 16.84 -52.12
N GLY A 154 13.99 17.18 -50.86
CA GLY A 154 14.95 18.24 -50.48
C GLY A 154 14.28 19.23 -49.52
N GLY A 155 15.04 19.93 -48.67
CA GLY A 155 14.53 21.02 -47.81
C GLY A 155 13.56 20.60 -46.68
N ASP A 156 12.76 21.57 -46.20
CA ASP A 156 11.65 21.30 -45.27
C ASP A 156 10.53 20.55 -46.02
N ALA A 157 9.77 19.69 -45.34
CA ALA A 157 8.80 18.86 -46.05
C ALA A 157 7.60 19.70 -46.54
N GLN A 158 7.51 19.87 -47.85
CA GLN A 158 6.43 20.60 -48.53
C GLN A 158 5.50 19.65 -49.28
N THR A 159 4.22 20.01 -49.37
CA THR A 159 3.24 19.36 -50.24
C THR A 159 2.81 20.31 -51.33
N CYS A 160 2.94 19.89 -52.58
CA CYS A 160 2.47 20.56 -53.78
C CYS A 160 1.20 19.89 -54.29
N ASN A 161 0.18 20.69 -54.60
CA ASN A 161 -1.07 20.21 -55.19
C ASN A 161 -1.50 21.13 -56.33
N ALA A 162 -2.11 20.54 -57.37
CA ALA A 162 -2.80 21.33 -58.37
C ALA A 162 -3.96 22.10 -57.72
N THR A 163 -4.14 23.34 -58.14
CA THR A 163 -5.18 24.25 -57.65
C THR A 163 -6.08 24.65 -58.82
N GLY A 164 -7.39 24.55 -58.62
CA GLY A 164 -8.36 24.74 -59.69
C GLY A 164 -8.46 23.52 -60.62
N ILE A 165 -8.76 23.79 -61.90
CA ILE A 165 -9.03 22.75 -62.90
C ILE A 165 -7.69 22.20 -63.42
N ASN A 166 -7.45 20.89 -63.21
CA ASN A 166 -6.24 20.18 -63.66
C ASN A 166 -6.52 19.12 -64.74
N THR A 167 -7.74 19.07 -65.26
CA THR A 167 -8.12 18.26 -66.42
C THR A 167 -9.00 19.06 -67.38
N GLY A 168 -8.95 18.76 -68.66
CA GLY A 168 -9.76 19.44 -69.66
C GLY A 168 -9.38 19.05 -71.08
N THR A 169 -9.86 19.82 -72.04
CA THR A 169 -9.55 19.66 -73.46
C THR A 169 -8.78 20.87 -73.95
N MET A 170 -7.73 20.66 -74.74
CA MET A 170 -6.87 21.74 -75.22
C MET A 170 -7.49 22.46 -76.42
N SER A 171 -7.79 23.75 -76.27
CA SER A 171 -8.22 24.64 -77.36
C SER A 171 -7.36 25.90 -77.48
N ALA A 172 -6.44 26.12 -76.54
CA ALA A 172 -5.47 27.21 -76.51
C ALA A 172 -4.33 26.82 -75.54
N ILE A 173 -3.33 27.68 -75.39
CA ILE A 173 -2.31 27.54 -74.33
C ILE A 173 -3.01 27.50 -72.97
N THR A 174 -2.76 26.46 -72.18
CA THR A 174 -3.40 26.24 -70.87
C THR A 174 -2.34 26.15 -69.78
N THR A 175 -2.58 26.81 -68.65
CA THR A 175 -1.66 26.82 -67.50
C THR A 175 -2.38 26.29 -66.26
N ILE A 176 -1.83 25.23 -65.67
CA ILE A 176 -2.33 24.62 -64.42
C ILE A 176 -1.59 25.23 -63.25
N ASN A 177 -2.32 25.78 -62.28
CA ASN A 177 -1.68 26.34 -61.09
C ASN A 177 -1.36 25.22 -60.10
N ILE A 178 -0.14 25.21 -59.57
CA ILE A 178 0.30 24.30 -58.52
C ILE A 178 0.74 25.14 -57.32
N ALA A 179 0.11 24.91 -56.18
CA ALA A 179 0.50 25.56 -54.94
C ALA A 179 1.23 24.56 -54.04
N CYS A 180 2.42 24.93 -53.61
CA CYS A 180 3.22 24.22 -52.62
C CYS A 180 3.15 24.97 -51.29
N GLY A 181 3.09 24.22 -50.19
CA GLY A 181 3.14 24.80 -48.84
C GLY A 181 3.73 23.83 -47.83
N PRO A 182 4.10 24.33 -46.63
CA PRO A 182 4.67 23.50 -45.59
C PRO A 182 3.67 22.42 -45.16
N SER A 183 4.18 21.21 -44.93
CA SER A 183 3.40 20.12 -44.35
C SER A 183 3.37 20.29 -42.84
N TYR A 184 2.21 20.06 -42.22
CA TYR A 184 2.04 20.14 -40.77
C TYR A 184 1.65 18.78 -40.22
N TYR A 185 2.27 18.35 -39.13
CA TYR A 185 1.98 17.07 -38.48
C TYR A 185 1.56 17.26 -37.03
N SER A 186 0.75 16.32 -36.55
CA SER A 186 0.28 16.29 -35.16
C SER A 186 1.28 15.61 -34.24
N ILE A 187 1.27 16.01 -32.97
CA ILE A 187 2.02 15.34 -31.90
C ILE A 187 1.01 14.91 -30.83
N SER A 188 0.99 13.61 -30.58
CA SER A 188 0.16 12.96 -29.58
C SER A 188 0.92 11.84 -28.90
N GLY A 189 0.31 11.29 -27.87
CA GLY A 189 0.94 10.28 -27.04
C GLY A 189 0.02 9.74 -25.98
N ASN A 190 0.61 9.01 -25.05
CA ASN A 190 -0.07 8.44 -23.89
C ASN A 190 0.62 8.85 -22.59
N TYR A 191 -0.13 8.84 -21.49
CA TYR A 191 0.42 9.00 -20.15
C TYR A 191 -0.05 7.89 -19.21
N SER A 192 0.72 7.62 -18.16
CA SER A 192 0.43 6.55 -17.19
C SER A 192 0.97 6.89 -15.80
N GLY A 193 0.33 6.33 -14.77
CA GLY A 193 0.76 6.47 -13.36
C GLY A 193 0.50 7.86 -12.75
N LEU A 194 -0.22 8.75 -13.42
CA LEU A 194 -0.60 10.05 -12.89
C LEU A 194 -1.71 9.88 -11.84
N ALA A 195 -1.40 10.21 -10.58
CA ALA A 195 -2.35 10.16 -9.46
C ALA A 195 -2.53 11.53 -8.79
N GLY A 196 -1.57 12.44 -8.96
CA GLY A 196 -1.62 13.83 -8.52
C GLY A 196 -2.19 14.76 -9.59
N SER A 197 -2.75 15.88 -9.18
CA SER A 197 -3.22 16.94 -10.08
C SER A 197 -2.12 17.94 -10.44
N GLY A 198 -2.30 18.66 -11.54
CA GLY A 198 -1.48 19.82 -11.88
C GLY A 198 -0.22 19.49 -12.68
N LEU A 199 -0.13 18.27 -13.24
CA LEU A 199 0.85 17.99 -14.29
C LEU A 199 0.59 18.94 -15.46
N LYS A 200 1.64 19.57 -15.96
CA LYS A 200 1.62 20.36 -17.19
C LYS A 200 2.75 19.91 -18.10
N ILE A 201 2.44 19.71 -19.38
CA ILE A 201 3.44 19.46 -20.42
C ILE A 201 3.39 20.56 -21.47
N ARG A 202 4.52 20.78 -22.11
CA ARG A 202 4.71 21.86 -23.07
C ARG A 202 5.37 21.33 -24.33
N LEU A 203 4.90 21.79 -25.48
CA LEU A 203 5.50 21.52 -26.79
C LEU A 203 6.43 22.67 -27.19
N ASN A 204 7.66 22.35 -27.57
CA ASN A 204 8.64 23.24 -28.21
C ASN A 204 8.97 24.53 -27.45
N ASN A 205 8.75 24.56 -26.14
CA ASN A 205 8.78 25.81 -25.36
C ASN A 205 7.89 26.92 -25.96
N THR A 206 6.85 26.55 -26.72
CA THR A 206 5.85 27.46 -27.28
C THR A 206 4.84 27.89 -26.21
N GLY A 207 3.95 28.84 -26.47
CA GLY A 207 2.91 29.20 -25.50
C GLY A 207 1.88 28.09 -25.22
N GLU A 208 1.84 27.01 -26.02
CA GLU A 208 0.88 25.92 -25.83
C GLU A 208 1.35 24.97 -24.72
N VAL A 209 0.52 24.89 -23.67
CA VAL A 209 0.70 24.02 -22.52
C VAL A 209 -0.55 23.17 -22.39
N LEU A 210 -0.38 21.86 -22.31
CA LEU A 210 -1.47 20.96 -21.95
C LEU A 210 -1.47 20.78 -20.43
N ASP A 211 -2.61 21.10 -19.83
CA ASP A 211 -2.85 21.00 -18.40
C ASP A 211 -3.64 19.72 -18.11
N PHE A 212 -3.11 18.89 -17.21
CA PHE A 212 -3.79 17.68 -16.76
C PHE A 212 -4.42 17.94 -15.39
N SER A 213 -5.75 17.90 -15.38
CA SER A 213 -6.52 17.69 -14.15
C SER A 213 -6.77 16.20 -14.03
N VAL A 214 -6.66 15.62 -12.83
CA VAL A 214 -6.73 14.16 -12.62
C VAL A 214 -7.98 13.60 -13.31
N PRO A 215 -7.85 12.85 -14.42
CA PRO A 215 -8.94 12.01 -14.89
C PRO A 215 -8.94 10.76 -14.01
N GLY A 216 -10.13 10.35 -13.55
CA GLY A 216 -10.28 9.11 -12.82
C GLY A 216 -9.70 7.96 -13.65
N ASP A 217 -8.70 7.30 -13.06
CA ASP A 217 -8.04 6.05 -13.45
C ASP A 217 -8.76 5.31 -14.60
N SER A 218 -8.26 5.51 -15.82
CA SER A 218 -8.55 4.66 -16.96
C SER A 218 -7.26 4.47 -17.76
N ALA A 219 -7.06 3.23 -18.20
CA ALA A 219 -5.83 2.74 -18.80
C ALA A 219 -5.23 3.69 -19.85
N ALA A 220 -3.96 4.06 -19.65
CA ALA A 220 -3.13 4.83 -20.59
C ALA A 220 -3.90 5.91 -21.37
N ASP A 221 -4.45 6.88 -20.64
CA ASP A 221 -5.11 8.02 -21.27
C ASP A 221 -4.18 8.68 -22.30
N THR A 222 -4.76 9.07 -23.42
CA THR A 222 -4.03 9.71 -24.52
C THR A 222 -4.06 11.23 -24.39
N PHE A 223 -3.04 11.91 -24.90
CA PHE A 223 -3.03 13.37 -25.08
C PHE A 223 -2.69 13.71 -26.53
N ALA A 224 -3.12 14.88 -26.98
CA ALA A 224 -2.73 15.44 -28.28
C ALA A 224 -2.61 16.97 -28.17
N PHE A 225 -1.56 17.54 -28.75
CA PHE A 225 -1.45 18.98 -28.91
C PHE A 225 -2.37 19.44 -30.04
N SER A 226 -3.02 20.59 -29.85
CA SER A 226 -3.87 21.19 -30.88
C SER A 226 -3.02 21.90 -31.94
N GLN A 227 -1.85 22.41 -31.55
CA GLN A 227 -0.87 22.93 -32.50
C GLN A 227 -0.25 21.80 -33.31
N ARG A 228 -0.28 21.97 -34.64
CA ARG A 228 0.48 21.13 -35.56
C ARG A 228 1.85 21.76 -35.80
N VAL A 229 2.86 20.92 -35.96
CA VAL A 229 4.25 21.34 -36.13
C VAL A 229 4.67 21.17 -37.59
N VAL A 230 5.41 22.14 -38.11
CA VAL A 230 5.92 22.15 -39.48
C VAL A 230 6.92 21.00 -39.67
N ALA A 231 6.80 20.28 -40.77
CA ALA A 231 7.71 19.22 -41.14
C ALA A 231 9.14 19.73 -41.37
N GLY A 232 10.14 18.93 -41.02
CA GLY A 232 11.56 19.32 -41.02
C GLY A 232 12.01 20.03 -39.73
N THR A 233 11.08 20.56 -38.93
CA THR A 233 11.43 21.22 -37.66
C THR A 233 11.59 20.23 -36.50
N ASN A 234 12.42 20.60 -35.52
CA ASN A 234 12.56 19.82 -34.30
C ASN A 234 11.39 20.04 -33.35
N TYR A 235 10.97 18.97 -32.68
CA TYR A 235 10.02 19.03 -31.58
C TYR A 235 10.63 18.58 -30.25
N ALA A 236 10.08 19.08 -29.15
CA ALA A 236 10.39 18.71 -27.78
C ALA A 236 9.15 18.84 -26.89
N VAL A 237 8.67 17.73 -26.35
CA VAL A 237 7.64 17.62 -25.32
C VAL A 237 8.36 17.50 -23.98
N VAL A 238 8.13 18.46 -23.11
CA VAL A 238 8.76 18.53 -21.78
C VAL A 238 7.71 18.63 -20.70
N VAL A 239 8.00 18.07 -19.52
CA VAL A 239 7.22 18.36 -18.32
C VAL A 239 7.58 19.78 -17.86
N SER A 240 6.63 20.70 -17.97
CA SER A 240 6.80 22.08 -17.52
C SER A 240 6.39 22.27 -16.06
N GLN A 241 5.54 21.40 -15.52
CA GLN A 241 5.20 21.39 -14.10
C GLN A 241 4.88 19.96 -13.63
N GLN A 242 5.54 19.53 -12.56
CA GLN A 242 5.23 18.27 -11.88
C GLN A 242 3.95 18.42 -11.04
N PRO A 243 3.23 17.32 -10.74
CA PRO A 243 2.07 17.33 -9.87
C PRO A 243 2.35 17.92 -8.47
N SER A 244 1.36 18.61 -7.90
CA SER A 244 1.52 19.35 -6.62
C SER A 244 0.74 18.80 -5.43
N ASN A 245 -0.40 18.13 -5.65
CA ASN A 245 -1.24 17.56 -4.58
C ASN A 245 -0.83 16.14 -4.17
N LEU A 246 0.17 15.58 -4.85
CA LEU A 246 0.83 14.32 -4.56
C LEU A 246 2.23 14.41 -5.18
N ASN A 247 3.29 14.13 -4.42
CA ASN A 247 4.64 14.21 -4.95
C ASN A 247 4.88 13.06 -5.94
N GLN A 248 4.80 13.39 -7.21
CA GLN A 248 5.12 12.48 -8.30
C GLN A 248 6.25 13.05 -9.15
N THR A 249 6.92 12.17 -9.88
CA THR A 249 7.85 12.55 -10.94
C THR A 249 7.39 11.92 -12.23
N CYS A 250 6.94 12.77 -13.14
CA CYS A 250 6.59 12.43 -14.51
C CYS A 250 7.80 12.66 -15.42
N THR A 251 8.11 11.68 -16.26
CA THR A 251 9.19 11.75 -17.26
C THR A 251 8.62 11.51 -18.66
N VAL A 252 9.24 12.16 -19.65
CA VAL A 252 8.84 12.02 -21.06
C VAL A 252 9.82 11.10 -21.77
N THR A 253 9.30 10.13 -22.52
CA THR A 253 10.04 9.27 -23.44
C THR A 253 9.53 9.50 -24.87
N ASN A 254 10.42 9.38 -25.86
CA ASN A 254 10.16 9.77 -27.26
C ASN A 254 9.67 11.22 -27.42
N GLY A 255 9.97 12.07 -26.44
CA GLY A 255 9.49 13.46 -26.39
C GLY A 255 10.19 14.40 -27.35
N ASN A 256 11.24 13.99 -28.07
CA ASN A 256 11.94 14.88 -28.98
C ASN A 256 12.32 14.17 -30.29
N GLY A 257 12.53 14.96 -31.34
CA GLY A 257 12.93 14.49 -32.66
C GLY A 257 12.70 15.54 -33.73
N THR A 258 12.85 15.14 -35.00
CA THR A 258 12.52 15.97 -36.17
C THR A 258 11.20 15.50 -36.76
N ILE A 259 10.30 16.43 -37.09
CA ILE A 259 8.97 16.11 -37.60
C ILE A 259 9.05 15.69 -39.08
N SER A 260 8.71 14.44 -39.36
CA SER A 260 8.56 13.92 -40.73
C SER A 260 7.19 13.28 -41.00
N ALA A 261 6.43 12.98 -39.94
CA ALA A 261 5.09 12.40 -39.96
C ALA A 261 4.36 12.75 -38.65
N ASN A 262 3.11 12.29 -38.49
CA ASN A 262 2.42 12.35 -37.20
C ASN A 262 3.21 11.57 -36.14
N VAL A 263 3.48 12.21 -35.01
CA VAL A 263 4.15 11.60 -33.86
C VAL A 263 3.06 11.15 -32.89
N THR A 264 2.94 9.85 -32.63
CA THR A 264 1.88 9.29 -31.76
C THR A 264 2.42 8.46 -30.60
N ASN A 265 3.75 8.40 -30.45
CA ASN A 265 4.46 7.50 -29.55
C ASN A 265 5.17 8.22 -28.39
N VAL A 266 4.84 9.50 -28.16
CA VAL A 266 5.33 10.21 -26.98
C VAL A 266 4.69 9.57 -25.75
N ALA A 267 5.49 9.13 -24.79
CA ALA A 267 4.98 8.48 -23.59
C ALA A 267 5.41 9.22 -22.34
N ILE A 268 4.45 9.51 -21.46
CA ILE A 268 4.67 10.15 -20.17
C ILE A 268 4.44 9.11 -19.07
N ALA A 269 5.46 8.86 -18.26
CA ALA A 269 5.38 7.93 -17.13
C ALA A 269 5.54 8.69 -15.82
N CYS A 270 4.54 8.62 -14.96
CA CYS A 270 4.55 9.24 -13.64
C CYS A 270 4.75 8.18 -12.55
N VAL A 271 5.68 8.45 -11.64
CA VAL A 271 5.96 7.60 -10.48
C VAL A 271 5.73 8.43 -9.22
N THR A 272 4.91 7.91 -8.29
CA THR A 272 4.73 8.53 -6.97
C THR A 272 5.97 8.32 -6.12
N LYS A 273 6.46 9.40 -5.50
CA LYS A 273 7.64 9.32 -4.63
C LYS A 273 7.29 8.55 -3.36
N GLU A 274 8.30 7.86 -2.83
CA GLU A 274 8.25 7.25 -1.51
C GLU A 274 9.01 8.10 -0.50
N TYR A 275 8.51 8.09 0.74
CA TYR A 275 9.15 8.70 1.90
C TYR A 275 9.26 7.68 3.01
N THR A 276 10.23 7.85 3.90
CA THR A 276 10.45 6.91 5.00
C THR A 276 9.51 7.18 6.18
N VAL A 277 9.00 6.12 6.79
CA VAL A 277 8.47 6.12 8.16
C VAL A 277 9.49 5.39 9.02
N SER A 278 10.14 6.10 9.93
CA SER A 278 11.20 5.58 10.78
C SER A 278 11.01 6.01 12.23
N GLY A 279 11.62 5.23 13.11
CA GLY A 279 11.54 5.46 14.54
C GLY A 279 12.52 4.63 15.32
N SER A 280 12.42 4.74 16.64
CA SER A 280 13.27 3.99 17.56
C SER A 280 12.48 3.35 18.69
N VAL A 281 13.05 2.28 19.24
CA VAL A 281 12.56 1.55 20.41
C VAL A 281 13.49 1.82 21.58
N THR A 282 12.89 2.08 22.74
CA THR A 282 13.58 2.25 24.01
C THR A 282 13.01 1.32 25.07
N GLY A 283 13.80 0.99 26.10
CA GLY A 283 13.36 0.15 27.21
C GLY A 283 13.48 -1.36 26.99
N LEU A 284 14.20 -1.81 25.94
CA LEU A 284 14.61 -3.20 25.78
C LEU A 284 15.91 -3.49 26.56
N ALA A 285 16.08 -4.71 27.07
CA ALA A 285 17.28 -5.17 27.77
C ALA A 285 17.62 -6.62 27.43
N GLY A 286 18.89 -7.01 27.61
CA GLY A 286 19.34 -8.39 27.38
C GLY A 286 19.04 -8.90 25.96
N ALA A 287 18.45 -10.09 25.87
CA ALA A 287 18.06 -10.76 24.61
C ALA A 287 16.58 -10.54 24.24
N GLU A 288 15.96 -9.48 24.75
CA GLU A 288 14.57 -9.15 24.43
C GLU A 288 14.40 -8.77 22.96
N VAL A 289 13.27 -9.19 22.39
CA VAL A 289 12.84 -8.88 21.03
C VAL A 289 11.42 -8.34 21.06
N ILE A 290 11.17 -7.30 20.28
CA ILE A 290 9.84 -6.75 20.00
C ILE A 290 9.55 -6.96 18.51
N THR A 291 8.28 -7.22 18.18
CA THR A 291 7.82 -7.30 16.78
C THR A 291 6.91 -6.12 16.48
N VAL A 292 7.23 -5.37 15.42
CA VAL A 292 6.49 -4.21 14.96
C VAL A 292 6.12 -4.36 13.50
N GLN A 293 5.03 -3.74 13.08
CA GLN A 293 4.59 -3.77 11.68
C GLN A 293 4.11 -2.38 11.25
N LEU A 294 4.08 -2.18 9.93
CA LEU A 294 3.49 -1.03 9.27
C LEU A 294 2.26 -1.49 8.48
N ASN A 295 1.09 -0.90 8.74
CA ASN A 295 -0.15 -1.11 7.98
C ASN A 295 -0.59 -2.57 7.81
N GLY A 296 -0.25 -3.45 8.76
CA GLY A 296 -0.53 -4.89 8.64
C GLY A 296 0.32 -5.62 7.59
N GLY A 297 1.41 -5.01 7.14
CA GLY A 297 2.40 -5.61 6.25
C GLY A 297 3.40 -6.50 7.00
N SER A 298 4.60 -6.66 6.42
CA SER A 298 5.62 -7.54 6.98
C SER A 298 6.15 -7.07 8.35
N ASP A 299 6.29 -8.03 9.25
CA ASP A 299 6.87 -7.85 10.57
C ASP A 299 8.35 -7.44 10.50
N GLN A 300 8.76 -6.52 11.38
CA GLN A 300 10.15 -6.26 11.71
C GLN A 300 10.42 -6.62 13.18
N LEU A 301 11.48 -7.39 13.39
CA LEU A 301 11.97 -7.76 14.70
C LEU A 301 13.08 -6.80 15.12
N LEU A 302 12.92 -6.21 16.29
CA LEU A 302 13.87 -5.27 16.87
C LEU A 302 14.39 -5.80 18.19
N SER A 303 15.65 -5.53 18.47
CA SER A 303 16.37 -6.05 19.63
C SER A 303 17.25 -4.97 20.25
N THR A 304 18.03 -5.33 21.27
CA THR A 304 19.01 -4.42 21.88
C THR A 304 20.14 -4.01 20.94
N SER A 305 20.41 -4.76 19.86
CA SER A 305 21.40 -4.39 18.83
C SER A 305 20.79 -3.67 17.62
N THR A 306 19.46 -3.71 17.47
CA THR A 306 18.70 -3.11 16.37
C THR A 306 17.49 -2.36 16.92
N THR A 307 17.72 -1.14 17.37
CA THR A 307 16.70 -0.33 18.07
C THR A 307 15.96 0.65 17.16
N SER A 308 16.23 0.65 15.85
CA SER A 308 15.54 1.50 14.88
C SER A 308 14.93 0.69 13.75
N PHE A 309 13.82 1.21 13.21
CA PHE A 309 13.12 0.67 12.05
C PHE A 309 12.95 1.75 10.99
N SER A 310 12.77 1.33 9.75
CA SER A 310 12.46 2.20 8.62
C SER A 310 11.69 1.44 7.56
N TRP A 311 10.61 2.03 7.05
CA TRP A 311 9.84 1.55 5.91
C TRP A 311 9.69 2.66 4.87
N ASN A 312 9.70 2.31 3.59
CA ASN A 312 9.31 3.22 2.52
C ASN A 312 7.79 3.19 2.37
N VAL A 313 7.18 4.36 2.30
CA VAL A 313 5.74 4.54 2.13
C VAL A 313 5.51 5.56 1.04
N THR A 314 4.67 5.20 0.06
CA THR A 314 4.28 6.09 -1.04
C THR A 314 3.61 7.36 -0.50
N ASP A 315 3.91 8.52 -1.10
CA ASP A 315 3.27 9.79 -0.73
C ASP A 315 1.75 9.70 -0.78
N GLY A 316 1.05 10.48 0.05
CA GLY A 316 -0.41 10.44 0.18
C GLY A 316 -0.96 9.21 0.92
N THR A 317 -0.16 8.18 1.17
CA THR A 317 -0.59 6.97 1.89
C THR A 317 -0.66 7.21 3.40
N VAL A 318 -1.69 6.67 4.04
CA VAL A 318 -1.82 6.64 5.50
C VAL A 318 -0.89 5.55 6.06
N TYR A 319 -0.15 5.87 7.11
CA TYR A 319 0.69 4.93 7.84
C TYR A 319 0.14 4.71 9.26
N SER A 320 0.32 3.47 9.74
CA SER A 320 0.01 3.02 11.09
C SER A 320 1.06 1.99 11.52
N VAL A 321 1.89 2.37 12.49
CA VAL A 321 2.91 1.54 13.13
C VAL A 321 2.31 0.94 14.39
N SER A 322 2.35 -0.38 14.50
CA SER A 322 1.79 -1.12 15.64
C SER A 322 2.78 -2.13 16.19
N VAL A 323 2.71 -2.38 17.50
CA VAL A 323 3.40 -3.50 18.15
C VAL A 323 2.54 -4.75 17.99
N VAL A 324 3.09 -5.76 17.33
CA VAL A 324 2.43 -7.06 17.09
C VAL A 324 2.68 -8.00 18.27
N ALA A 325 3.91 -8.02 18.79
CA ALA A 325 4.28 -8.83 19.93
C ALA A 325 5.19 -8.03 20.87
N ASN A 326 4.75 -7.91 22.12
CA ASN A 326 5.54 -7.34 23.20
C ASN A 326 6.62 -8.35 23.66
N PRO A 327 7.79 -7.88 24.13
CA PRO A 327 8.72 -8.72 24.86
C PRO A 327 8.04 -9.32 26.09
N THR A 328 8.48 -10.52 26.50
CA THR A 328 7.93 -11.17 27.70
C THR A 328 8.09 -10.28 28.92
N GLY A 329 6.99 -10.04 29.65
CA GLY A 329 7.00 -9.26 30.88
C GLY A 329 7.17 -7.74 30.69
N LYS A 330 7.03 -7.24 29.46
CA LYS A 330 6.98 -5.80 29.14
C LYS A 330 5.71 -5.45 28.38
N THR A 331 5.33 -4.18 28.45
CA THR A 331 4.32 -3.58 27.59
C THR A 331 4.96 -2.39 26.87
N CYS A 332 4.81 -2.36 25.55
CA CYS A 332 5.34 -1.31 24.70
C CYS A 332 4.22 -0.42 24.17
N SER A 333 4.42 0.89 24.19
CA SER A 333 3.49 1.89 23.64
C SER A 333 4.13 2.63 22.47
N VAL A 334 3.32 2.92 21.44
CA VAL A 334 3.75 3.67 20.25
C VAL A 334 3.27 5.12 20.36
N THR A 335 4.18 6.06 20.14
CA THR A 335 3.87 7.50 20.01
C THR A 335 4.21 7.96 18.60
N ASN A 336 3.40 8.87 18.05
CA ASN A 336 3.46 9.30 16.64
C ASN A 336 3.39 8.13 15.64
N GLY A 337 2.77 7.01 16.03
CA GLY A 337 2.67 5.80 15.21
C GLY A 337 1.67 5.89 14.07
N SER A 338 1.03 7.02 13.80
CA SER A 338 0.08 7.13 12.70
C SER A 338 0.07 8.51 12.06
N GLY A 339 -0.35 8.57 10.80
CA GLY A 339 -0.51 9.80 10.04
C GLY A 339 -0.54 9.54 8.55
N THR A 340 -0.34 10.59 7.75
CA THR A 340 -0.26 10.50 6.28
C THR A 340 1.11 10.99 5.81
N ILE A 341 1.66 10.35 4.79
CA ILE A 341 2.84 10.85 4.10
C ILE A 341 2.43 12.07 3.26
N ALA A 342 3.12 13.19 3.48
CA ALA A 342 2.83 14.46 2.83
C ALA A 342 4.14 15.16 2.48
N GLY A 343 4.82 14.63 1.48
CA GLY A 343 6.03 15.22 0.89
C GLY A 343 7.29 15.21 1.76
N ALA A 344 7.29 14.48 2.87
CA ALA A 344 8.43 14.41 3.78
C ALA A 344 8.48 13.10 4.57
N ASN A 345 9.70 12.68 4.91
CA ASN A 345 9.96 11.56 5.82
C ASN A 345 9.34 11.81 7.20
N LYS A 346 8.84 10.76 7.82
CA LYS A 346 8.33 10.73 9.18
C LYS A 346 9.35 10.00 10.06
N THR A 347 10.14 10.75 10.81
CA THR A 347 11.28 10.21 11.57
C THR A 347 11.08 10.18 13.08
N ASN A 348 9.88 10.57 13.55
CA ASN A 348 9.58 10.82 14.96
C ASN A 348 8.69 9.76 15.61
N VAL A 349 8.55 8.58 14.98
CA VAL A 349 7.85 7.45 15.61
C VAL A 349 8.71 6.96 16.77
N SER A 350 8.13 6.81 17.95
CA SER A 350 8.85 6.28 19.11
C SER A 350 8.07 5.16 19.77
N ILE A 351 8.77 4.12 20.18
CA ILE A 351 8.22 2.98 20.90
C ILE A 351 8.93 2.87 22.24
N SER A 352 8.16 2.88 23.32
CA SER A 352 8.69 2.82 24.68
C SER A 352 8.16 1.57 25.38
N CYS A 353 9.08 0.70 25.80
CA CYS A 353 8.77 -0.56 26.49
C CYS A 353 9.06 -0.44 27.99
N ALA A 354 8.02 -0.63 28.82
CA ALA A 354 8.12 -0.64 30.27
C ALA A 354 7.97 -2.06 30.83
N ALA A 355 8.71 -2.38 31.89
CA ALA A 355 8.53 -3.63 32.61
C ALA A 355 7.14 -3.67 33.25
N ASN A 356 6.43 -4.77 33.05
CA ASN A 356 5.18 -5.04 33.77
C ASN A 356 5.50 -5.26 35.25
N GLN A 357 4.52 -4.98 36.11
CA GLN A 357 4.67 -5.22 37.53
C GLN A 357 3.77 -6.37 37.99
N TYR A 358 4.30 -7.18 38.88
CA TYR A 358 3.63 -8.35 39.45
C TYR A 358 3.74 -8.34 40.97
N THR A 359 2.75 -8.91 41.64
CA THR A 359 2.72 -8.98 43.11
C THR A 359 3.27 -10.31 43.61
N VAL A 360 3.81 -10.29 44.83
CA VAL A 360 4.12 -11.49 45.61
C VAL A 360 3.14 -11.58 46.76
N GLY A 361 2.49 -12.73 46.90
CA GLY A 361 1.48 -12.98 47.91
C GLY A 361 1.40 -14.46 48.26
N GLY A 362 0.53 -14.76 49.20
CA GLY A 362 0.50 -16.09 49.80
C GLY A 362 -0.52 -16.23 50.90
N SER A 363 -0.47 -17.36 51.58
CA SER A 363 -1.32 -17.68 52.72
C SER A 363 -0.53 -17.89 54.01
N VAL A 364 -1.22 -17.68 55.13
CA VAL A 364 -0.75 -17.97 56.49
C VAL A 364 -1.65 -19.01 57.10
N ASN A 365 -1.08 -20.15 57.49
CA ASN A 365 -1.78 -21.27 58.11
C ASN A 365 -1.33 -21.41 59.57
N GLY A 366 -2.26 -21.75 60.48
CA GLY A 366 -1.93 -22.07 61.87
C GLY A 366 -1.59 -20.88 62.78
N LEU A 367 -1.79 -19.64 62.31
CA LEU A 367 -1.73 -18.44 63.14
C LEU A 367 -3.04 -18.29 63.93
N CYS A 368 -2.95 -18.17 65.25
CA CYS A 368 -4.15 -18.10 66.10
C CYS A 368 -4.98 -16.83 65.83
N SER A 369 -6.30 -16.92 66.00
CA SER A 369 -7.19 -15.76 65.92
C SER A 369 -6.77 -14.67 66.93
N GLY A 370 -6.77 -13.41 66.49
CA GLY A 370 -6.32 -12.26 67.29
C GLY A 370 -4.80 -12.07 67.37
N GLN A 371 -3.99 -13.00 66.86
CA GLN A 371 -2.54 -12.82 66.74
C GLN A 371 -2.15 -12.22 65.39
N THR A 372 -0.99 -11.57 65.37
CA THR A 372 -0.38 -11.00 64.16
C THR A 372 1.06 -11.48 64.01
N ILE A 373 1.50 -11.59 62.76
CA ILE A 373 2.91 -11.71 62.39
C ILE A 373 3.30 -10.51 61.54
N THR A 374 4.58 -10.15 61.58
CA THR A 374 5.15 -9.17 60.64
C THR A 374 6.03 -9.91 59.66
N ILE A 375 5.79 -9.70 58.37
CA ILE A 375 6.57 -10.29 57.27
C ILE A 375 7.24 -9.19 56.44
N ARG A 376 8.33 -9.54 55.77
CA ARG A 376 9.04 -8.65 54.83
C ARG A 376 9.31 -9.38 53.53
N ASN A 377 9.30 -8.64 52.42
CA ASN A 377 9.85 -9.11 51.14
C ASN A 377 11.17 -8.38 50.87
N ASN A 378 12.25 -9.12 50.60
CA ASN A 378 13.60 -8.59 50.34
C ASN A 378 14.12 -7.63 51.42
N GLY A 379 13.72 -7.83 52.68
CA GLY A 379 14.09 -6.94 53.78
C GLY A 379 13.46 -5.54 53.73
N GLY A 380 12.47 -5.31 52.84
CA GLY A 380 11.75 -4.05 52.70
C GLY A 380 10.77 -3.76 53.83
N SER A 381 9.72 -2.98 53.52
CA SER A 381 8.72 -2.54 54.49
C SER A 381 7.99 -3.70 55.18
N ASN A 382 7.68 -3.49 56.45
CA ASN A 382 6.89 -4.41 57.26
C ASN A 382 5.47 -4.55 56.70
N THR A 383 5.02 -5.79 56.50
CA THR A 383 3.61 -6.12 56.25
C THR A 383 3.09 -6.91 57.44
N ILE A 384 2.02 -6.42 58.07
CA ILE A 384 1.40 -7.07 59.22
C ILE A 384 0.28 -7.97 58.70
N VAL A 385 0.30 -9.24 59.07
CA VAL A 385 -0.73 -10.22 58.71
C VAL A 385 -1.39 -10.72 59.98
N SER A 386 -2.72 -10.70 60.00
CA SER A 386 -3.51 -11.18 61.14
C SER A 386 -4.05 -12.59 60.88
N GLY A 387 -4.25 -13.37 61.94
CA GLY A 387 -4.90 -14.69 61.84
C GLY A 387 -6.35 -14.64 61.33
N ALA A 388 -6.98 -13.46 61.31
CA ALA A 388 -8.31 -13.24 60.72
C ALA A 388 -8.27 -13.06 59.18
N THR A 389 -7.11 -12.71 58.63
CA THR A 389 -6.87 -12.49 57.20
C THR A 389 -5.77 -13.44 56.74
N PRO A 390 -6.10 -14.70 56.40
CA PRO A 390 -5.12 -15.76 56.19
C PRO A 390 -4.34 -15.61 54.87
N THR A 391 -4.43 -14.47 54.19
CA THR A 391 -3.74 -14.17 52.94
C THR A 391 -3.03 -12.83 53.01
N PHE A 392 -1.90 -12.71 52.31
CA PHE A 392 -1.15 -11.46 52.20
C PHE A 392 -0.76 -11.18 50.76
N THR A 393 -0.48 -9.93 50.45
CA THR A 393 0.07 -9.50 49.17
C THR A 393 0.97 -8.28 49.41
N PHE A 394 2.19 -8.34 48.91
CA PHE A 394 3.14 -7.24 48.93
C PHE A 394 2.87 -6.27 47.75
N PRO A 395 3.35 -5.01 47.83
CA PRO A 395 3.34 -4.10 46.70
C PRO A 395 3.96 -4.71 45.44
N SER A 396 3.45 -4.31 44.28
CA SER A 396 3.93 -4.80 42.98
C SER A 396 5.41 -4.48 42.77
N GLN A 397 6.12 -5.36 42.08
CA GLN A 397 7.54 -5.22 41.73
C GLN A 397 7.70 -5.52 40.23
N ASN A 398 8.76 -5.00 39.61
CA ASN A 398 9.00 -5.19 38.17
C ASN A 398 9.23 -6.67 37.83
N TYR A 399 8.83 -7.08 36.63
CA TYR A 399 9.20 -8.37 36.02
C TYR A 399 10.70 -8.69 36.21
N GLN A 400 11.02 -9.95 36.51
CA GLN A 400 12.37 -10.43 36.87
C GLN A 400 12.97 -9.88 38.17
N SER A 401 12.22 -9.14 38.99
CA SER A 401 12.67 -8.85 40.35
C SER A 401 12.70 -10.13 41.18
N ASN A 402 13.78 -10.33 41.92
CA ASN A 402 13.84 -11.39 42.93
C ASN A 402 12.94 -11.06 44.11
N TYR A 403 12.44 -12.09 44.80
CA TYR A 403 11.69 -11.95 46.05
C TYR A 403 12.22 -12.91 47.12
N ALA A 404 12.11 -12.49 48.37
CA ALA A 404 12.54 -13.23 49.56
C ALA A 404 11.64 -12.84 50.73
N VAL A 405 10.59 -13.64 50.96
CA VAL A 405 9.62 -13.49 52.03
C VAL A 405 10.17 -14.09 53.33
N THR A 406 10.28 -13.26 54.36
CA THR A 406 10.75 -13.66 55.68
C THR A 406 9.77 -13.25 56.77
N VAL A 407 9.69 -14.04 57.84
CA VAL A 407 9.01 -13.66 59.07
C VAL A 407 9.94 -12.77 59.87
N TYR A 408 9.59 -11.49 60.01
CA TYR A 408 10.38 -10.51 60.76
C TYR A 408 10.10 -10.59 62.26
N SER A 409 8.84 -10.75 62.65
CA SER A 409 8.44 -10.93 64.05
C SER A 409 7.24 -11.85 64.16
N GLN A 410 7.26 -12.73 65.15
CA GLN A 410 6.16 -13.65 65.48
C GLN A 410 5.92 -13.68 67.01
N PRO A 411 4.71 -14.05 67.46
CA PRO A 411 4.42 -14.24 68.88
C PRO A 411 5.33 -15.31 69.52
N SER A 412 5.65 -15.16 70.81
CA SER A 412 6.61 -16.03 71.51
C SER A 412 6.17 -17.49 71.63
N ASN A 413 4.86 -17.75 71.54
CA ASN A 413 4.26 -19.09 71.62
C ASN A 413 3.98 -19.72 70.24
N VAL A 414 4.43 -19.10 69.15
CA VAL A 414 4.20 -19.57 67.78
C VAL A 414 5.52 -19.59 67.01
N SER A 415 5.75 -20.65 66.25
CA SER A 415 6.87 -20.78 65.31
C SER A 415 6.36 -20.87 63.89
N CYS A 416 6.69 -19.89 63.06
CA CYS A 416 6.29 -19.81 61.66
C CYS A 416 7.46 -20.12 60.72
N THR A 417 7.21 -20.92 59.69
CA THR A 417 8.16 -21.26 58.63
C THR A 417 7.61 -20.86 57.28
N VAL A 418 8.48 -20.41 56.37
CA VAL A 418 8.09 -19.97 55.02
C VAL A 418 8.46 -21.04 54.01
N THR A 419 7.50 -21.44 53.18
CA THR A 419 7.69 -22.32 52.03
C THR A 419 7.39 -21.54 50.75
N ASN A 420 8.12 -21.84 49.66
CA ASN A 420 8.16 -21.02 48.44
C ASN A 420 8.50 -19.54 48.70
N GLY A 421 9.24 -19.26 49.79
CA GLY A 421 9.54 -17.91 50.24
C GLY A 421 10.52 -17.14 49.36
N THR A 422 11.25 -17.80 48.46
CA THR A 422 12.23 -17.17 47.58
C THR A 422 11.95 -17.52 46.12
N GLY A 423 12.32 -16.62 45.21
CA GLY A 423 12.20 -16.85 43.77
C GLY A 423 12.38 -15.57 42.96
N THR A 424 11.99 -15.63 41.68
CA THR A 424 12.01 -14.49 40.75
C THR A 424 10.62 -14.32 40.14
N LEU A 425 10.16 -13.07 40.02
CA LEU A 425 8.86 -12.78 39.41
C LEU A 425 8.88 -13.11 37.91
N GLY A 426 8.07 -14.11 37.54
CA GLY A 426 7.76 -14.43 36.14
C GLY A 426 6.69 -13.50 35.56
N ALA A 427 6.11 -13.87 34.42
CA ALA A 427 5.05 -13.09 33.75
C ALA A 427 3.66 -13.25 34.41
N ALA A 428 3.62 -13.48 35.74
CA ALA A 428 2.41 -13.68 36.53
C ALA A 428 2.67 -13.36 38.01
N ASN A 429 1.59 -13.07 38.75
CA ASN A 429 1.64 -12.88 40.20
C ASN A 429 2.05 -14.18 40.89
N VAL A 430 2.92 -14.07 41.88
CA VAL A 430 3.25 -15.19 42.79
C VAL A 430 2.24 -15.19 43.92
N ASN A 431 1.51 -16.28 44.10
CA ASN A 431 0.45 -16.42 45.12
C ASN A 431 0.58 -17.70 45.96
N ASN A 432 1.67 -18.44 45.79
CA ASN A 432 1.90 -19.76 46.37
C ASN A 432 2.92 -19.73 47.52
N VAL A 433 3.26 -18.55 48.04
CA VAL A 433 4.06 -18.45 49.27
C VAL A 433 3.18 -18.92 50.42
N VAL A 434 3.65 -19.89 51.20
CA VAL A 434 2.88 -20.42 52.33
C VAL A 434 3.69 -20.28 53.60
N ILE A 435 3.12 -19.57 54.58
CA ILE A 435 3.66 -19.42 55.92
C ILE A 435 2.91 -20.38 56.84
N ASN A 436 3.59 -21.41 57.31
CA ASN A 436 3.02 -22.40 58.23
C ASN A 436 3.49 -22.11 59.65
N CYS A 437 2.54 -21.75 60.52
CA CYS A 437 2.74 -21.48 61.92
C CYS A 437 2.30 -22.66 62.77
N THR A 438 3.11 -23.02 63.76
CA THR A 438 2.86 -24.13 64.70
C THR A 438 3.04 -23.64 66.14
N GLY A 439 2.38 -24.28 67.11
CA GLY A 439 2.37 -23.84 68.52
C GLY A 439 1.02 -23.27 68.99
N CYS A 440 0.04 -23.16 68.08
CA CYS A 440 -1.35 -22.91 68.45
C CYS A 440 -1.98 -24.23 68.96
N ALA A 441 -1.70 -24.62 70.20
CA ALA A 441 -2.56 -25.59 70.87
C ALA A 441 -3.94 -24.93 71.00
N SER A 442 -4.91 -25.40 70.21
CA SER A 442 -6.30 -24.96 70.29
C SER A 442 -6.72 -25.03 71.76
N CYS A 443 -7.11 -23.89 72.33
CA CYS A 443 -7.72 -23.83 73.65
C CYS A 443 -9.09 -24.50 73.58
N ASN A 444 -9.12 -25.83 73.67
CA ASN A 444 -10.35 -26.61 73.74
C ASN A 444 -10.75 -26.68 75.23
N GLY A 445 -12.00 -26.37 75.53
CA GLY A 445 -12.52 -26.18 76.89
C GLY A 445 -12.81 -27.48 77.65
N ASP A 446 -11.96 -28.50 77.54
CA ASP A 446 -12.15 -29.81 78.20
C ASP A 446 -11.20 -30.06 79.39
N GLY A 447 -10.34 -29.09 79.73
CA GLY A 447 -9.42 -29.16 80.86
C GLY A 447 -10.11 -28.96 82.21
N SER A 448 -9.48 -29.43 83.28
CA SER A 448 -9.93 -29.17 84.66
C SER A 448 -8.76 -28.89 85.59
N LEU A 449 -9.01 -28.09 86.63
CA LEU A 449 -8.03 -27.77 87.67
C LEU A 449 -8.55 -28.18 89.03
N THR A 450 -7.87 -29.11 89.68
CA THR A 450 -8.10 -29.41 91.11
C THR A 450 -7.31 -28.42 91.97
N VAL A 451 -8.04 -27.66 92.78
CA VAL A 451 -7.54 -26.69 93.75
C VAL A 451 -7.72 -27.28 95.14
N ALA A 452 -6.64 -27.34 95.92
CA ALA A 452 -6.62 -27.81 97.29
C ALA A 452 -6.14 -26.69 98.22
N TRP A 453 -6.70 -26.62 99.43
CA TRP A 453 -6.30 -25.68 100.46
C TRP A 453 -6.25 -26.37 101.83
N THR A 454 -5.59 -25.75 102.80
CA THR A 454 -5.52 -26.29 104.17
C THR A 454 -6.70 -25.77 104.98
N ALA A 455 -7.37 -26.65 105.72
CA ALA A 455 -8.45 -26.28 106.64
C ALA A 455 -7.94 -25.29 107.70
N SER A 456 -8.75 -24.28 108.00
CA SER A 456 -8.43 -23.28 109.03
C SER A 456 -9.50 -23.32 110.12
N ARG A 457 -9.04 -23.52 111.37
CA ARG A 457 -9.90 -23.55 112.57
C ARG A 457 -10.72 -22.27 112.78
N SER A 458 -10.52 -21.18 112.04
CA SER A 458 -11.37 -19.97 112.13
C SER A 458 -12.61 -20.01 111.22
N TYR A 459 -12.63 -20.86 110.19
CA TYR A 459 -13.72 -20.91 109.19
C TYR A 459 -14.39 -22.30 109.11
N ASP A 460 -13.77 -23.32 109.72
CA ASP A 460 -14.24 -24.72 109.70
C ASP A 460 -14.96 -25.19 110.98
N VAL A 461 -15.15 -24.32 111.98
CA VAL A 461 -15.99 -24.60 113.16
C VAL A 461 -17.34 -23.91 113.00
N ASN A 462 -18.32 -24.66 112.49
CA ASN A 462 -19.67 -24.78 113.04
C ASN A 462 -20.53 -25.60 112.08
N ASP A 463 -20.86 -26.80 112.56
CA ASP A 463 -21.85 -27.72 112.03
C ASP A 463 -23.16 -26.99 111.63
N ALA A 464 -23.71 -27.41 110.48
CA ALA A 464 -25.00 -27.04 109.89
C ALA A 464 -25.33 -25.57 109.56
N SER A 465 -24.51 -24.56 109.87
CA SER A 465 -24.99 -23.15 109.93
C SER A 465 -24.48 -22.15 108.86
N GLY A 466 -23.74 -22.56 107.82
CA GLY A 466 -23.53 -21.72 106.60
C GLY A 466 -22.17 -21.05 106.39
N GLY A 467 -21.06 -21.79 106.49
CA GLY A 467 -19.71 -21.36 106.05
C GLY A 467 -19.21 -22.09 104.80
N GLY A 468 -18.03 -21.71 104.28
CA GLY A 468 -17.42 -22.33 103.08
C GLY A 468 -16.16 -21.64 102.58
N HIS A 469 -15.74 -21.99 101.36
CA HIS A 469 -14.60 -21.41 100.68
C HIS A 469 -14.98 -20.96 99.27
N LYS A 470 -14.54 -19.76 98.87
CA LYS A 470 -14.65 -19.26 97.50
C LYS A 470 -13.30 -19.34 96.79
N VAL A 471 -13.28 -20.00 95.65
CA VAL A 471 -12.10 -20.15 94.79
C VAL A 471 -12.24 -19.18 93.61
N TYR A 472 -11.38 -18.17 93.58
CA TYR A 472 -11.33 -17.14 92.54
C TYR A 472 -10.25 -17.50 91.52
N TYR A 473 -10.59 -17.49 90.23
CA TYR A 473 -9.66 -17.84 89.17
C TYR A 473 -9.83 -17.00 87.89
N ARG A 474 -8.73 -16.83 87.14
CA ARG A 474 -8.69 -16.18 85.81
C ARG A 474 -7.44 -16.56 85.02
N ALA A 475 -7.44 -16.30 83.71
CA ALA A 475 -6.34 -16.63 82.80
C ALA A 475 -5.16 -15.62 82.83
N SER A 476 -5.22 -14.60 83.70
CA SER A 476 -4.20 -13.55 83.82
C SER A 476 -3.86 -13.31 85.29
N SER A 477 -2.65 -12.85 85.62
CA SER A 477 -2.24 -12.59 87.01
C SER A 477 -3.04 -11.46 87.67
N GLY A 478 -3.00 -11.38 89.01
CA GLY A 478 -3.67 -10.30 89.78
C GLY A 478 -5.14 -10.59 90.09
N VAL A 479 -5.41 -11.79 90.59
CA VAL A 479 -6.73 -12.27 91.05
C VAL A 479 -7.23 -11.38 92.19
N THR A 480 -8.39 -10.76 91.96
CA THR A 480 -9.21 -10.05 92.94
C THR A 480 -10.66 -10.52 92.86
N GLU A 481 -11.47 -10.21 93.87
CA GLU A 481 -12.88 -10.59 93.89
C GLU A 481 -13.70 -9.96 92.75
N ALA A 482 -13.28 -8.79 92.26
CA ALA A 482 -14.00 -8.04 91.22
C ALA A 482 -13.68 -8.52 89.80
N ASN A 483 -12.52 -9.17 89.58
CA ASN A 483 -11.98 -9.42 88.24
C ASN A 483 -11.82 -10.91 87.92
N SER A 484 -12.39 -11.79 88.73
CA SER A 484 -12.18 -13.24 88.68
C SER A 484 -13.50 -13.99 88.68
N THR A 485 -13.52 -15.15 88.03
CA THR A 485 -14.64 -16.10 88.15
C THR A 485 -14.53 -16.80 89.50
N VAL A 486 -15.67 -17.12 90.13
CA VAL A 486 -15.71 -17.70 91.47
C VAL A 486 -16.44 -19.03 91.48
N VAL A 487 -15.85 -20.03 92.15
CA VAL A 487 -16.52 -21.27 92.55
C VAL A 487 -16.74 -21.23 94.05
N ASP A 488 -17.98 -21.32 94.48
CA ASP A 488 -18.34 -21.40 95.89
C ASP A 488 -18.38 -22.88 96.35
N VAL A 489 -17.72 -23.18 97.45
CA VAL A 489 -17.58 -24.52 98.04
C VAL A 489 -18.09 -24.47 99.48
N PRO A 490 -19.40 -24.66 99.69
CA PRO A 490 -19.99 -24.67 101.03
C PRO A 490 -19.45 -25.81 101.91
N ASN A 491 -19.34 -25.58 103.21
CA ASN A 491 -18.73 -26.50 104.17
C ASN A 491 -19.62 -27.69 104.59
N THR A 492 -20.66 -28.02 103.82
CA THR A 492 -21.59 -29.13 104.12
C THR A 492 -20.94 -30.52 104.02
N THR A 493 -19.67 -30.60 103.61
CA THR A 493 -18.96 -31.86 103.34
C THR A 493 -17.50 -31.88 103.84
N SER A 494 -17.06 -30.90 104.63
CA SER A 494 -15.66 -30.76 105.11
C SER A 494 -14.60 -30.84 103.99
N LYS A 495 -14.96 -30.41 102.77
CA LYS A 495 -14.07 -30.51 101.61
C LYS A 495 -13.00 -29.41 101.63
N THR A 496 -11.75 -29.83 101.59
CA THR A 496 -10.56 -28.96 101.43
C THR A 496 -10.07 -28.88 99.97
N THR A 497 -10.88 -29.36 99.03
CA THR A 497 -10.54 -29.43 97.61
C THR A 497 -11.77 -29.19 96.72
N THR A 498 -11.59 -28.54 95.57
CA THR A 498 -12.59 -28.47 94.50
C THR A 498 -11.94 -28.65 93.13
N THR A 499 -12.71 -29.13 92.15
CA THR A 499 -12.26 -29.22 90.76
C THR A 499 -13.05 -28.23 89.92
N ILE A 500 -12.35 -27.39 89.18
CA ILE A 500 -12.90 -26.41 88.26
C ILE A 500 -12.90 -27.05 86.86
N PRO A 501 -14.04 -27.52 86.33
CA PRO A 501 -14.11 -28.09 84.99
C PRO A 501 -14.23 -26.99 83.92
N GLY A 502 -14.04 -27.36 82.65
CA GLY A 502 -14.26 -26.47 81.51
C GLY A 502 -13.19 -25.40 81.31
N LEU A 503 -11.98 -25.63 81.85
CA LEU A 503 -10.84 -24.75 81.64
C LEU A 503 -10.13 -25.10 80.34
N ASN A 504 -9.49 -24.11 79.72
CA ASN A 504 -8.78 -24.33 78.47
C ASN A 504 -7.48 -25.10 78.73
N LYS A 505 -7.37 -26.30 78.14
CA LYS A 505 -6.17 -27.12 78.21
C LYS A 505 -4.96 -26.39 77.63
N GLY A 506 -3.80 -26.48 78.29
CA GLY A 506 -2.56 -25.80 77.89
C GLY A 506 -2.48 -24.31 78.27
N CYS A 507 -3.54 -23.70 78.82
CA CYS A 507 -3.49 -22.34 79.36
C CYS A 507 -3.01 -22.33 80.82
N THR A 508 -2.43 -21.21 81.27
CA THR A 508 -2.10 -20.97 82.68
C THR A 508 -3.22 -20.18 83.35
N TYR A 509 -3.73 -20.68 84.47
CA TYR A 509 -4.70 -19.97 85.30
C TYR A 509 -4.08 -19.57 86.65
N TYR A 510 -4.51 -18.43 87.16
CA TYR A 510 -4.13 -17.88 88.45
C TYR A 510 -5.31 -18.03 89.41
N VAL A 511 -5.05 -18.51 90.62
CA VAL A 511 -6.07 -18.89 91.60
C VAL A 511 -5.77 -18.30 92.97
N LYS A 512 -6.81 -17.84 93.66
CA LYS A 512 -6.80 -17.51 95.10
C LYS A 512 -8.02 -18.12 95.79
N VAL A 513 -7.87 -18.46 97.07
CA VAL A 513 -8.94 -19.04 97.90
C VAL A 513 -9.27 -18.09 99.05
N LYS A 514 -10.55 -17.96 99.40
CA LYS A 514 -11.04 -17.15 100.52
C LYS A 514 -12.03 -17.95 101.36
N GLY A 515 -11.77 -18.09 102.65
CA GLY A 515 -12.71 -18.71 103.60
C GLY A 515 -13.77 -17.71 104.08
N TYR A 516 -14.99 -18.19 104.31
CA TYR A 516 -16.10 -17.42 104.90
C TYR A 516 -16.89 -18.28 105.89
N SER A 517 -17.60 -17.65 106.82
CA SER A 517 -18.44 -18.34 107.81
C SER A 517 -19.79 -17.64 107.99
N ALA A 518 -20.72 -18.28 108.68
CA ALA A 518 -22.03 -17.69 109.00
C ALA A 518 -21.92 -16.39 109.81
N ILE A 519 -20.89 -16.27 110.66
CA ILE A 519 -20.64 -15.11 111.52
C ILE A 519 -19.80 -14.05 110.78
N ASN A 520 -19.07 -14.43 109.73
CA ASN A 520 -18.32 -13.52 108.86
C ASN A 520 -18.60 -13.84 107.37
N PRO A 521 -19.76 -13.40 106.83
CA PRO A 521 -20.18 -13.73 105.46
C PRO A 521 -19.31 -13.10 104.38
N THR A 522 -18.66 -11.96 104.71
CA THR A 522 -17.73 -11.27 103.82
C THR A 522 -16.36 -11.95 103.76
N GLY A 523 -16.08 -12.91 104.65
CA GLY A 523 -14.91 -13.78 104.63
C GLY A 523 -13.60 -13.14 105.12
N GLY A 524 -12.53 -13.93 105.09
CA GLY A 524 -11.16 -13.51 105.42
C GLY A 524 -10.41 -12.86 104.24
N ALA A 525 -9.10 -12.63 104.39
CA ALA A 525 -8.26 -12.21 103.27
C ALA A 525 -8.13 -13.33 102.22
N LEU A 526 -7.97 -12.95 100.95
CA LEU A 526 -7.60 -13.89 99.89
C LEU A 526 -6.23 -14.51 100.18
N SER A 527 -6.04 -15.78 99.82
CA SER A 527 -4.76 -16.46 99.87
C SER A 527 -3.71 -15.80 98.98
N SER A 528 -2.45 -16.24 99.11
CA SER A 528 -1.45 -16.00 98.08
C SER A 528 -1.94 -16.53 96.73
N GLU A 529 -1.53 -15.83 95.66
CA GLU A 529 -1.84 -16.24 94.30
C GLU A 529 -0.96 -17.42 93.90
N VAL A 530 -1.58 -18.43 93.29
CA VAL A 530 -0.87 -19.57 92.70
C VAL A 530 -1.23 -19.65 91.23
N SER A 531 -0.23 -19.85 90.36
CA SER A 531 -0.45 -20.10 88.94
C SER A 531 -0.27 -21.58 88.62
N ARG A 532 -1.08 -22.11 87.70
CA ARG A 532 -0.95 -23.49 87.23
C ARG A 532 -1.36 -23.62 85.77
N ALA A 533 -0.51 -24.28 84.98
CA ALA A 533 -0.85 -24.71 83.63
C ALA A 533 -1.85 -25.86 83.68
N ILE A 534 -2.87 -25.82 82.83
CA ILE A 534 -3.89 -26.89 82.73
C ILE A 534 -3.30 -28.04 81.89
N PRO A 535 -3.05 -29.22 82.50
CA PRO A 535 -2.44 -30.35 81.83
C PRO A 535 -3.33 -31.00 80.76
#